data_AF-M5UD66-F1
#
_entry.id   AF-M5UD66-F1
#
_cell.length_a   1.000
_cell.length_b   1.000
_cell.length_c   1.000
_cell.angle_alpha   90.00
_cell.angle_beta   90.00
_cell.angle_gamma   90.00
#
_symmetry.space_group_name_H-M   'P 1'
#
loop_
_entity.id
_entity.type
_entity.pdbx_description
1 polymer ?
#
loop_
_entity_poly.entity_id
_entity_poly.type
_entity_poly.pdbx_seq_one_letter_code
_entity_poly.pdbx_strand_id
1 'polypeptide(L)'
;MKSMFLCSLFVSVFTTGLFAAEGEPVAVRSWPNGVVSIENQWGLSLAIVPRADDKVSVPDDVDQVIVVEQAEWGHVLSRLPNQPKTTWGRSTSDSMTDANAMTVRSMGPTMTRIDVDGVGVVVATGDLSQNKVGDSAGDFVDVDALVLCDVGPGQMAHESVVSVVDTVNPRWGLPLAVNPDQVTGKGRTGNTFAVSASERGPEETETVLLSQTPWEMPEDLAAMFDAMEKACRKSQEVFAELSVSQLNFQPANGTHTPRWNAEHMMGRQLLFFSQIYHAIDPAVTVMDLNPKQMPKDYEFAHPDWDGVEEARQMQRASDFCRRFAYLLDGIELNEKAPGSRWPSLRALLVQMQKHYGEHTANTQKKFALPGWPEASGESE
;
A
#
# COMPACT_ATOMS: atom_id res chain seq x y z
N MET A 1 46.20 -13.52 -40.82
CA MET A 1 45.87 -12.62 -39.69
C MET A 1 44.56 -11.90 -40.01
N LYS A 2 43.52 -12.17 -39.20
CA LYS A 2 42.33 -11.36 -38.88
C LYS A 2 41.06 -12.22 -38.89
N SER A 3 40.74 -12.67 -37.68
CA SER A 3 39.47 -13.26 -37.27
C SER A 3 38.31 -12.28 -37.49
N MET A 4 37.19 -12.77 -38.03
CA MET A 4 35.87 -12.15 -37.86
C MET A 4 35.08 -13.02 -36.88
N PHE A 5 34.92 -12.53 -35.65
CA PHE A 5 33.90 -13.03 -34.74
C PHE A 5 32.73 -12.06 -34.81
N LEU A 6 31.61 -12.52 -35.35
CA LEU A 6 30.34 -11.83 -35.36
C LEU A 6 29.65 -12.15 -34.03
N CYS A 7 29.70 -11.24 -33.07
CA CYS A 7 28.99 -11.37 -31.80
C CYS A 7 27.60 -10.73 -31.98
N SER A 8 26.58 -11.56 -32.16
CA SER A 8 25.18 -11.14 -32.10
C SER A 8 24.85 -10.79 -30.65
N LEU A 9 24.75 -9.49 -30.36
CA LEU A 9 24.29 -8.97 -29.08
C LEU A 9 22.75 -9.08 -29.05
N PHE A 10 22.23 -10.13 -28.40
CA PHE A 10 20.83 -10.19 -27.99
C PHE A 10 20.65 -9.16 -26.86
N VAL A 11 20.08 -8.01 -27.19
CA VAL A 11 19.57 -7.05 -26.21
C VAL A 11 18.19 -7.57 -25.80
N SER A 12 18.15 -8.34 -24.71
CA SER A 12 16.90 -8.62 -24.01
C SER A 12 16.43 -7.29 -23.40
N VAL A 13 15.39 -6.72 -23.99
CA VAL A 13 14.61 -5.64 -23.38
C VAL A 13 13.86 -6.27 -22.22
N PHE A 14 14.46 -6.26 -21.03
CA PHE A 14 13.72 -6.48 -19.81
C PHE A 14 12.86 -5.23 -19.60
N THR A 15 11.58 -5.33 -19.93
CA THR A 15 10.56 -4.42 -19.39
C THR A 15 10.58 -4.60 -17.89
N THR A 16 11.26 -3.70 -17.18
CA THR A 16 11.15 -3.60 -15.72
C THR A 16 9.76 -3.06 -15.42
N GLY A 17 8.76 -3.93 -15.32
CA GLY A 17 7.56 -3.56 -14.59
C GLY A 17 8.00 -3.13 -13.20
N LEU A 18 7.59 -1.94 -12.75
CA LEU A 18 7.69 -1.61 -11.33
C LEU A 18 6.72 -2.54 -10.60
N PHE A 19 7.28 -3.61 -10.06
CA PHE A 19 6.71 -4.41 -9.00
C PHE A 19 6.57 -3.51 -7.76
N ALA A 20 5.63 -3.77 -6.85
CA ALA A 20 5.88 -3.37 -5.46
C ALA A 20 7.27 -3.93 -5.10
N ALA A 21 8.22 -3.07 -4.78
CA ALA A 21 9.52 -3.55 -4.35
C ALA A 21 9.31 -4.37 -3.07
N GLU A 22 10.05 -5.49 -2.90
CA GLU A 22 10.08 -6.17 -1.61
C GLU A 22 10.30 -5.12 -0.51
N GLY A 23 9.32 -4.99 0.40
CA GLY A 23 9.39 -4.04 1.51
C GLY A 23 8.54 -2.77 1.40
N GLU A 24 7.63 -2.62 0.43
CA GLU A 24 6.56 -1.61 0.54
C GLU A 24 5.65 -1.92 1.75
N PRO A 25 5.24 -0.91 2.55
CA PRO A 25 4.53 -1.17 3.79
C PRO A 25 3.07 -1.53 3.54
N VAL A 26 2.69 -2.70 4.04
CA VAL A 26 1.31 -3.14 4.18
C VAL A 26 0.74 -2.52 5.46
N ALA A 27 -0.44 -1.92 5.37
CA ALA A 27 -1.16 -1.45 6.55
C ALA A 27 -2.03 -2.57 7.11
N VAL A 28 -1.78 -2.94 8.36
CA VAL A 28 -2.67 -3.78 9.17
C VAL A 28 -3.45 -2.85 10.09
N ARG A 29 -4.78 -2.83 9.96
CA ARG A 29 -5.66 -2.03 10.82
C ARG A 29 -6.58 -2.89 11.66
N SER A 30 -6.72 -2.51 12.92
CA SER A 30 -7.71 -3.07 13.83
C SER A 30 -8.98 -2.22 13.79
N TRP A 31 -10.13 -2.88 13.90
CA TRP A 31 -11.45 -2.26 13.92
C TRP A 31 -12.27 -2.84 15.08
N PRO A 32 -13.40 -2.20 15.46
CA PRO A 32 -14.28 -2.74 16.50
C PRO A 32 -14.70 -4.18 16.23
N ASN A 33 -14.93 -4.94 17.30
CA ASN A 33 -15.34 -6.35 17.25
C ASN A 33 -14.28 -7.30 16.67
N GLY A 34 -13.00 -6.94 16.76
CA GLY A 34 -11.89 -7.78 16.33
C GLY A 34 -11.72 -7.91 14.81
N VAL A 35 -12.41 -7.06 14.03
CA VAL A 35 -12.21 -6.97 12.58
C VAL A 35 -10.83 -6.43 12.28
N VAL A 36 -10.20 -6.99 11.26
CA VAL A 36 -8.89 -6.57 10.75
C VAL A 36 -9.04 -6.16 9.31
N SER A 37 -8.38 -5.09 8.87
CA SER A 37 -8.19 -4.84 7.44
C SER A 37 -6.72 -4.85 7.09
N ILE A 38 -6.40 -5.41 5.92
CA ILE A 38 -5.06 -5.42 5.35
C ILE A 38 -5.13 -4.66 4.03
N GLU A 39 -4.28 -3.64 3.87
CA GLU A 39 -4.27 -2.76 2.71
C GLU A 39 -2.84 -2.58 2.18
N ASN A 40 -2.65 -2.71 0.86
CA ASN A 40 -1.34 -2.59 0.22
C ASN A 40 -1.17 -1.31 -0.59
N GLN A 41 0.03 -1.10 -1.16
CA GLN A 41 0.33 0.14 -1.89
C GLN A 41 -0.41 0.26 -3.23
N TRP A 42 -0.87 -0.86 -3.77
CA TRP A 42 -1.68 -0.91 -4.98
C TRP A 42 -3.17 -0.59 -4.76
N GLY A 43 -3.54 -0.35 -3.50
CA GLY A 43 -4.90 -0.01 -3.09
C GLY A 43 -5.82 -1.23 -3.01
N LEU A 44 -5.27 -2.45 -2.98
CA LEU A 44 -6.06 -3.63 -2.64
C LEU A 44 -6.33 -3.62 -1.14
N SER A 45 -7.57 -3.90 -0.75
CA SER A 45 -8.02 -3.86 0.64
C SER A 45 -8.89 -5.05 0.99
N LEU A 46 -8.46 -5.82 1.99
CA LEU A 46 -9.15 -7.02 2.48
C LEU A 46 -9.58 -6.81 3.93
N ALA A 47 -10.88 -6.93 4.21
CA ALA A 47 -11.39 -7.06 5.58
C ALA A 47 -11.50 -8.53 5.98
N ILE A 48 -11.10 -8.81 7.22
CA ILE A 48 -11.07 -10.13 7.83
C ILE A 48 -11.92 -10.04 9.09
N VAL A 49 -13.01 -10.78 9.07
CA VAL A 49 -13.98 -10.83 10.15
C VAL A 49 -13.75 -12.13 10.95
N PRO A 50 -13.57 -12.06 12.28
CA PRO A 50 -13.27 -13.23 13.10
C PRO A 50 -14.40 -14.26 13.08
N ARG A 51 -15.66 -13.81 13.21
CA ARG A 51 -16.87 -14.66 13.21
C ARG A 51 -17.97 -14.05 12.36
N ALA A 52 -18.77 -14.89 11.73
CA ALA A 52 -19.98 -14.41 11.08
C ALA A 52 -21.01 -13.98 12.11
N ASP A 53 -21.11 -12.68 12.31
CA ASP A 53 -22.18 -12.04 13.08
C ASP A 53 -22.70 -10.87 12.24
N ASP A 54 -24.02 -10.83 12.05
CA ASP A 54 -24.74 -9.83 11.27
C ASP A 54 -24.57 -8.40 11.84
N LYS A 55 -23.98 -8.26 13.04
CA LYS A 55 -23.73 -6.97 13.71
C LYS A 55 -22.33 -6.40 13.53
N VAL A 56 -21.45 -7.11 12.84
CA VAL A 56 -20.07 -6.65 12.66
C VAL A 56 -20.03 -5.60 11.54
N SER A 57 -19.69 -4.36 11.91
CA SER A 57 -19.39 -3.31 10.93
C SER A 57 -18.03 -3.58 10.31
N VAL A 58 -18.00 -3.70 8.99
CA VAL A 58 -16.76 -3.68 8.20
C VAL A 58 -16.51 -2.27 7.68
N PRO A 59 -15.26 -1.91 7.34
CA PRO A 59 -14.99 -0.65 6.67
C PRO A 59 -15.68 -0.61 5.29
N ASP A 60 -16.21 0.55 4.90
CA ASP A 60 -17.02 0.70 3.69
C ASP A 60 -16.21 0.55 2.39
N ASP A 61 -14.89 0.83 2.44
CA ASP A 61 -14.01 0.91 1.27
C ASP A 61 -13.07 -0.30 1.14
N VAL A 62 -13.58 -1.51 1.35
CA VAL A 62 -12.80 -2.75 1.14
C VAL A 62 -13.21 -3.47 -0.13
N ASP A 63 -12.23 -4.04 -0.84
CA ASP A 63 -12.49 -4.79 -2.07
C ASP A 63 -13.13 -6.15 -1.78
N GLN A 64 -12.77 -6.76 -0.65
CA GLN A 64 -13.26 -8.06 -0.25
C GLN A 64 -13.38 -8.20 1.27
N VAL A 65 -14.40 -8.94 1.70
CA VAL A 65 -14.58 -9.37 3.08
C VAL A 65 -14.45 -10.89 3.14
N ILE A 66 -13.70 -11.41 4.10
CA ILE A 66 -13.66 -12.84 4.42
C ILE A 66 -14.00 -13.06 5.89
N VAL A 67 -14.54 -14.24 6.19
CA VAL A 67 -14.83 -14.69 7.55
C VAL A 67 -13.95 -15.89 7.86
N VAL A 68 -13.15 -15.81 8.93
CA VAL A 68 -12.15 -16.84 9.23
C VAL A 68 -12.82 -18.20 9.52
N GLU A 69 -13.86 -18.24 10.34
CA GLU A 69 -14.51 -19.48 10.80
C GLU A 69 -15.41 -20.19 9.76
N GLN A 70 -15.67 -19.59 8.59
CA GLN A 70 -16.72 -20.09 7.68
C GLN A 70 -16.25 -20.79 6.40
N ALA A 71 -14.98 -20.66 5.99
CA ALA A 71 -14.56 -21.24 4.71
C ALA A 71 -13.09 -21.68 4.69
N GLU A 72 -12.83 -22.68 3.83
CA GLU A 72 -11.49 -22.96 3.33
C GLU A 72 -11.13 -21.90 2.27
N TRP A 73 -10.21 -21.02 2.62
CA TRP A 73 -9.68 -20.00 1.74
C TRP A 73 -8.50 -20.56 0.96
N GLY A 74 -8.53 -20.33 -0.35
CA GLY A 74 -7.43 -20.51 -1.28
C GLY A 74 -7.72 -19.60 -2.46
N HIS A 75 -7.67 -18.29 -2.21
CA HIS A 75 -8.14 -17.26 -3.13
C HIS A 75 -7.08 -16.19 -3.35
N VAL A 76 -7.25 -15.42 -4.41
CA VAL A 76 -6.40 -14.29 -4.78
C VAL A 76 -7.31 -13.10 -5.04
N LEU A 77 -7.00 -11.97 -4.38
CA LEU A 77 -7.52 -10.65 -4.70
C LEU A 77 -6.48 -9.95 -5.56
N SER A 78 -6.84 -9.54 -6.78
CA SER A 78 -5.90 -8.96 -7.74
C SER A 78 -6.53 -7.80 -8.52
N ARG A 79 -5.70 -6.97 -9.15
CA ARG A 79 -6.13 -6.04 -10.20
C ARG A 79 -4.94 -5.68 -11.07
N LEU A 80 -4.94 -6.18 -12.29
CA LEU A 80 -3.92 -5.82 -13.26
C LEU A 80 -4.07 -4.34 -13.68
N PRO A 81 -2.99 -3.69 -14.14
CA PRO A 81 -3.06 -2.35 -14.69
C PRO A 81 -4.13 -2.19 -15.77
N ASN A 82 -4.74 -1.00 -15.86
CA ASN A 82 -5.86 -0.66 -16.74
C ASN A 82 -7.16 -1.45 -16.48
N GLN A 83 -7.19 -2.41 -15.56
CA GLN A 83 -8.45 -3.05 -15.17
C GLN A 83 -9.28 -2.12 -14.27
N PRO A 84 -10.58 -1.98 -14.53
CA PRO A 84 -11.43 -1.03 -13.79
C PRO A 84 -11.81 -1.53 -12.40
N LYS A 85 -11.74 -2.84 -12.13
CA LYS A 85 -12.20 -3.46 -10.88
C LYS A 85 -11.23 -4.54 -10.42
N THR A 86 -11.22 -4.77 -9.12
CA THR A 86 -10.56 -5.92 -8.51
C THR A 86 -11.27 -7.21 -8.87
N THR A 87 -10.51 -8.31 -8.85
CA THR A 87 -11.01 -9.66 -9.07
C THR A 87 -10.73 -10.52 -7.85
N TRP A 88 -11.72 -11.29 -7.42
CA TRP A 88 -11.59 -12.31 -6.37
C TRP A 88 -11.85 -13.70 -6.97
N GLY A 89 -10.84 -14.56 -6.95
CA GLY A 89 -10.93 -15.88 -7.56
C GLY A 89 -10.14 -16.93 -6.79
N ARG A 90 -10.40 -18.21 -7.03
CA ARG A 90 -9.59 -19.28 -6.44
C ARG A 90 -8.15 -19.19 -6.95
N SER A 91 -7.21 -19.44 -6.06
CA SER A 91 -5.81 -19.58 -6.41
C SER A 91 -5.64 -20.80 -7.30
N THR A 92 -5.09 -20.58 -8.49
CA THR A 92 -4.64 -21.63 -9.42
C THR A 92 -3.14 -21.43 -9.64
N SER A 93 -2.45 -22.41 -10.21
CA SER A 93 -1.04 -22.21 -10.62
C SER A 93 -0.85 -20.98 -11.53
N ASP A 94 -1.91 -20.61 -12.26
CA ASP A 94 -1.91 -19.49 -13.21
C ASP A 94 -2.30 -18.16 -12.54
N SER A 95 -2.83 -18.15 -11.32
CA SER A 95 -3.20 -16.92 -10.60
C SER A 95 -1.99 -16.15 -10.04
N MET A 96 -0.77 -16.67 -10.19
CA MET A 96 0.48 -16.05 -9.69
C MET A 96 1.09 -15.00 -10.65
N THR A 97 0.33 -14.50 -11.64
CA THR A 97 0.85 -13.54 -12.62
C THR A 97 0.79 -12.08 -12.17
N ASP A 98 -0.05 -11.75 -11.18
CA ASP A 98 -0.11 -10.39 -10.61
C ASP A 98 0.79 -10.32 -9.37
N ALA A 99 1.90 -9.60 -9.49
CA ALA A 99 2.88 -9.46 -8.42
C ALA A 99 2.35 -8.67 -7.21
N ASN A 100 1.27 -7.91 -7.38
CA ASN A 100 0.72 -7.04 -6.34
C ASN A 100 -0.55 -7.62 -5.70
N ALA A 101 -0.89 -8.85 -6.05
CA ALA A 101 -2.10 -9.52 -5.57
C ALA A 101 -1.97 -9.94 -4.10
N MET A 102 -3.10 -9.95 -3.40
CA MET A 102 -3.20 -10.55 -2.06
C MET A 102 -3.63 -12.00 -2.18
N THR A 103 -2.78 -12.91 -1.73
CA THR A 103 -3.10 -14.34 -1.65
C THR A 103 -3.63 -14.68 -0.27
N VAL A 104 -4.79 -15.34 -0.21
CA VAL A 104 -5.48 -15.67 1.05
C VAL A 104 -5.63 -17.19 1.17
N ARG A 105 -5.13 -17.76 2.26
CA ARG A 105 -5.10 -19.21 2.51
C ARG A 105 -5.55 -19.55 3.93
N SER A 106 -6.44 -20.52 4.10
CA SER A 106 -6.75 -21.05 5.44
C SER A 106 -5.59 -21.91 5.94
N MET A 107 -5.24 -21.75 7.22
CA MET A 107 -4.23 -22.56 7.92
C MET A 107 -4.85 -23.48 8.97
N GLY A 108 -6.18 -23.59 8.96
CA GLY A 108 -6.96 -24.29 9.98
C GLY A 108 -8.32 -23.62 10.16
N PRO A 109 -9.12 -24.07 11.13
CA PRO A 109 -10.47 -23.56 11.36
C PRO A 109 -10.49 -22.12 11.92
N THR A 110 -9.39 -21.65 12.52
CA THR A 110 -9.36 -20.32 13.14
C THR A 110 -8.15 -19.46 12.75
N MET A 111 -7.45 -19.84 11.67
CA MET A 111 -6.29 -19.09 11.17
C MET A 111 -6.35 -18.93 9.66
N THR A 112 -6.05 -17.71 9.20
CA THR A 112 -5.92 -17.36 7.79
C THR A 112 -4.60 -16.65 7.55
N ARG A 113 -3.86 -17.07 6.53
CA ARG A 113 -2.66 -16.41 6.02
C ARG A 113 -2.99 -15.51 4.83
N ILE A 114 -2.36 -14.35 4.82
CA ILE A 114 -2.43 -13.35 3.77
C ILE A 114 -0.99 -13.04 3.36
N ASP A 115 -0.67 -13.29 2.10
CA ASP A 115 0.63 -12.97 1.51
C ASP A 115 0.44 -11.84 0.48
N VAL A 116 1.19 -10.74 0.63
CA VAL A 116 1.13 -9.57 -0.26
C VAL A 116 2.41 -8.75 -0.15
N ASP A 117 2.97 -8.29 -1.28
CA ASP A 117 4.16 -7.42 -1.35
C ASP A 117 5.38 -7.97 -0.56
N GLY A 118 5.52 -9.30 -0.54
CA GLY A 118 6.56 -10.02 0.22
C GLY A 118 6.30 -10.11 1.73
N VAL A 119 5.17 -9.60 2.22
CA VAL A 119 4.76 -9.64 3.63
C VAL A 119 3.83 -10.81 3.89
N GLY A 120 4.15 -11.60 4.92
CA GLY A 120 3.28 -12.65 5.46
C GLY A 120 2.50 -12.18 6.69
N VAL A 121 1.17 -12.10 6.60
CA VAL A 121 0.29 -11.79 7.75
C VAL A 121 -0.58 -12.99 8.07
N VAL A 122 -0.54 -13.46 9.32
CA VAL A 122 -1.47 -14.47 9.83
C VAL A 122 -2.48 -13.79 10.75
N VAL A 123 -3.77 -14.04 10.51
CA VAL A 123 -4.85 -13.60 11.39
C VAL A 123 -5.45 -14.82 12.08
N ALA A 124 -5.42 -14.82 13.40
CA ALA A 124 -5.93 -15.89 14.25
C ALA A 124 -7.10 -15.41 15.12
N THR A 125 -8.14 -16.23 15.20
CA THR A 125 -9.37 -15.97 15.97
C THR A 125 -9.72 -17.15 16.87
N GLY A 126 -10.68 -16.96 17.77
CA GLY A 126 -11.29 -18.04 18.54
C GLY A 126 -10.41 -18.67 19.61
N ASP A 127 -10.80 -19.86 20.04
CA ASP A 127 -10.05 -20.64 21.01
C ASP A 127 -8.80 -21.22 20.36
N LEU A 128 -7.68 -20.53 20.53
CA LEU A 128 -6.38 -20.92 19.99
C LEU A 128 -5.91 -22.29 20.50
N SER A 129 -6.47 -22.83 21.59
CA SER A 129 -6.13 -24.19 22.04
C SER A 129 -6.63 -25.28 21.06
N GLN A 130 -7.60 -24.94 20.20
CA GLN A 130 -8.10 -25.85 19.17
C GLN A 130 -7.26 -25.86 17.90
N ASN A 131 -6.36 -24.89 17.74
CA ASN A 131 -5.37 -24.91 16.69
C ASN A 131 -4.29 -25.92 17.04
N LYS A 132 -4.50 -27.17 16.60
CA LYS A 132 -3.37 -28.04 16.34
C LYS A 132 -2.67 -27.45 15.13
N VAL A 133 -1.69 -26.59 15.38
CA VAL A 133 -0.79 -26.12 14.33
C VAL A 133 -0.25 -27.38 13.66
N GLY A 134 -0.66 -27.62 12.42
CA GLY A 134 -0.36 -28.87 11.73
C GLY A 134 1.14 -29.08 11.62
N ASP A 135 1.58 -30.33 11.52
CA ASP A 135 3.00 -30.69 11.34
C ASP A 135 3.61 -30.13 10.02
N SER A 136 2.84 -29.42 9.19
CA SER A 136 3.32 -28.70 8.01
C SER A 136 4.03 -27.40 8.42
N ALA A 137 5.22 -27.54 9.00
CA ALA A 137 6.13 -26.43 9.34
C ALA A 137 6.39 -25.46 8.16
N GLY A 138 6.14 -25.88 6.91
CA GLY A 138 6.25 -25.04 5.71
C GLY A 138 5.20 -23.93 5.62
N ASP A 139 4.06 -24.04 6.30
CA ASP A 139 2.96 -23.07 6.16
C ASP A 139 3.22 -21.76 6.93
N PHE A 140 4.10 -21.79 7.94
CA PHE A 140 4.44 -20.66 8.81
C PHE A 140 5.81 -20.04 8.52
N VAL A 141 6.44 -20.40 7.40
CA VAL A 141 7.71 -19.79 6.98
C VAL A 141 7.45 -18.33 6.60
N ASP A 142 8.32 -17.43 7.06
CA ASP A 142 8.31 -15.99 6.74
C ASP A 142 6.99 -15.29 7.09
N VAL A 143 6.54 -15.42 8.35
CA VAL A 143 5.42 -14.62 8.88
C VAL A 143 5.98 -13.34 9.52
N ASP A 144 5.62 -12.19 8.97
CA ASP A 144 5.99 -10.90 9.53
C ASP A 144 5.07 -10.49 10.68
N ALA A 145 3.77 -10.71 10.56
CA ALA A 145 2.81 -10.30 11.57
C ALA A 145 1.80 -11.40 11.90
N LEU A 146 1.54 -11.60 13.19
CA LEU A 146 0.47 -12.44 13.72
C LEU A 146 -0.55 -11.56 14.44
N VAL A 147 -1.75 -11.44 13.88
CA VAL A 147 -2.87 -10.71 14.48
C VAL A 147 -3.72 -11.67 15.30
N LEU A 148 -3.98 -11.32 16.56
CA LEU A 148 -4.76 -12.13 17.49
C LEU A 148 -6.07 -11.41 17.83
N CYS A 149 -7.16 -11.78 17.15
CA CYS A 149 -8.43 -11.03 17.19
C CYS A 149 -9.16 -11.09 18.54
N ASP A 150 -9.06 -12.24 19.23
CA ASP A 150 -9.79 -12.52 20.48
C ASP A 150 -8.86 -12.50 21.72
N VAL A 151 -7.65 -11.94 21.59
CA VAL A 151 -6.63 -11.96 22.64
C VAL A 151 -6.32 -10.54 23.09
N GLY A 152 -6.71 -10.21 24.33
CA GLY A 152 -6.32 -8.97 24.98
C GLY A 152 -4.88 -9.01 25.51
N PRO A 153 -4.28 -7.86 25.87
CA PRO A 153 -2.89 -7.78 26.33
C PRO A 153 -2.59 -8.71 27.53
N GLY A 154 -3.52 -8.85 28.47
CA GLY A 154 -3.37 -9.72 29.64
C GLY A 154 -3.43 -11.22 29.35
N GLN A 155 -3.81 -11.62 28.14
CA GLN A 155 -3.91 -13.01 27.72
C GLN A 155 -2.68 -13.47 26.91
N MET A 156 -1.74 -12.58 26.58
CA MET A 156 -0.53 -12.92 25.83
C MET A 156 0.35 -13.97 26.51
N ALA A 157 0.28 -14.07 27.84
CA ALA A 157 1.00 -15.06 28.63
C ALA A 157 0.27 -16.41 28.76
N HIS A 158 -0.94 -16.56 28.18
CA HIS A 158 -1.68 -17.80 28.22
C HIS A 158 -0.97 -18.87 27.37
N GLU A 159 -0.87 -20.11 27.85
CA GLU A 159 -0.09 -21.19 27.23
C GLU A 159 -0.46 -21.42 25.76
N SER A 160 -1.75 -21.37 25.42
CA SER A 160 -2.19 -21.51 24.02
C SER A 160 -1.76 -20.35 23.12
N VAL A 161 -1.69 -19.12 23.65
CA VAL A 161 -1.21 -17.96 22.88
C VAL A 161 0.30 -18.06 22.68
N VAL A 162 1.04 -18.35 23.74
CA VAL A 162 2.50 -18.55 23.70
C VAL A 162 2.85 -19.65 22.70
N SER A 163 2.19 -20.80 22.78
CA SER A 163 2.42 -21.91 21.85
C SER A 163 2.18 -21.52 20.39
N VAL A 164 1.13 -20.74 20.11
CA VAL A 164 0.87 -20.25 18.75
C VAL A 164 1.95 -19.26 18.31
N VAL A 165 2.30 -18.29 19.16
CA VAL A 165 3.34 -17.30 18.85
C VAL A 165 4.68 -17.97 18.60
N ASP A 166 5.07 -18.95 19.42
CA ASP A 166 6.32 -19.70 19.27
C ASP A 166 6.33 -20.53 17.98
N THR A 167 5.18 -21.10 17.60
CA THR A 167 5.09 -21.93 16.40
C THR A 167 5.07 -21.11 15.12
N VAL A 168 4.32 -20.00 15.12
CA VAL A 168 4.26 -19.06 13.99
C VAL A 168 5.58 -18.29 13.87
N ASN A 169 6.24 -18.02 15.00
CA ASN A 169 7.45 -17.22 15.14
C ASN A 169 7.40 -15.89 14.35
N PRO A 170 6.36 -15.06 14.55
CA PRO A 170 6.20 -13.83 13.79
C PRO A 170 7.18 -12.76 14.26
N ARG A 171 7.52 -11.81 13.41
CA ARG A 171 8.29 -10.63 13.87
C ARG A 171 7.46 -9.75 14.80
N TRP A 172 6.17 -9.62 14.49
CA TRP A 172 5.22 -8.78 15.20
C TRP A 172 4.03 -9.60 15.71
N GLY A 173 3.81 -9.59 17.02
CA GLY A 173 2.58 -10.06 17.64
C GLY A 173 1.61 -8.89 17.84
N LEU A 174 0.43 -8.95 17.22
CA LEU A 174 -0.56 -7.87 17.23
C LEU A 174 -1.84 -8.34 17.95
N PRO A 175 -1.87 -8.36 19.30
CA PRO A 175 -3.10 -8.60 20.04
C PRO A 175 -4.05 -7.43 19.86
N LEU A 176 -5.29 -7.73 19.46
CA LEU A 176 -6.31 -6.71 19.33
C LEU A 176 -6.89 -6.41 20.71
N ALA A 177 -6.66 -5.18 21.19
CA ALA A 177 -7.22 -4.75 22.44
C ALA A 177 -8.75 -4.64 22.31
N VAL A 178 -9.48 -5.54 22.96
CA VAL A 178 -10.96 -5.52 23.01
C VAL A 178 -11.47 -4.28 23.79
N ASN A 179 -10.59 -3.54 24.47
CA ASN A 179 -10.93 -2.32 25.20
C ASN A 179 -9.83 -1.24 25.12
N PRO A 180 -10.12 -0.02 24.60
CA PRO A 180 -9.16 1.09 24.50
C PRO A 180 -8.49 1.48 25.83
N ASP A 181 -9.21 1.34 26.94
CA ASP A 181 -8.73 1.71 28.29
C ASP A 181 -7.62 0.79 28.81
N GLN A 182 -7.35 -0.33 28.13
CA GLN A 182 -6.38 -1.34 28.54
C GLN A 182 -5.02 -1.21 27.85
N VAL A 183 -4.85 -0.24 26.94
CA VAL A 183 -3.56 0.04 26.31
C VAL A 183 -2.65 0.74 27.34
N THR A 184 -1.96 -0.05 28.16
CA THR A 184 -0.93 0.44 29.10
C THR A 184 0.43 -0.13 28.70
N GLY A 185 1.30 0.70 28.14
CA GLY A 185 2.63 0.28 27.64
C GLY A 185 3.16 1.21 26.55
N LYS A 186 4.25 0.82 25.86
CA LYS A 186 4.71 1.46 24.60
C LYS A 186 3.73 1.15 23.45
N GLY A 187 2.43 1.30 23.69
CA GLY A 187 1.41 1.18 22.65
C GLY A 187 1.59 2.31 21.64
N ARG A 188 1.47 1.99 20.36
CA ARG A 188 1.33 3.03 19.33
C ARG A 188 -0.06 3.64 19.46
N THR A 189 -0.17 4.95 19.32
CA THR A 189 -1.47 5.63 19.30
C THR A 189 -2.19 5.27 18.01
N GLY A 190 -3.39 4.69 18.13
CA GLY A 190 -4.27 4.40 16.99
C GLY A 190 -4.42 2.92 16.65
N ASN A 191 -5.08 2.68 15.52
CA ASN A 191 -5.52 1.36 15.09
C ASN A 191 -4.77 0.82 13.88
N THR A 192 -3.73 1.51 13.40
CA THR A 192 -3.00 1.16 12.17
C THR A 192 -1.56 0.85 12.49
N PHE A 193 -1.01 -0.19 11.83
CA PHE A 193 0.39 -0.58 11.92
C PHE A 193 0.96 -0.85 10.53
N ALA A 194 2.16 -0.32 10.27
CA ALA A 194 2.92 -0.61 9.06
C ALA A 194 3.71 -1.90 9.24
N VAL A 195 3.55 -2.85 8.31
CA VAL A 195 4.35 -4.08 8.23
C VAL A 195 5.05 -4.08 6.88
N SER A 196 6.36 -4.26 6.88
CA SER A 196 7.15 -4.41 5.64
C SER A 196 7.99 -5.68 5.69
N ALA A 197 8.18 -6.26 4.52
CA ALA A 197 9.09 -7.37 4.34
C ALA A 197 10.50 -6.86 4.66
N SER A 198 11.21 -7.52 5.58
CA SER A 198 12.61 -7.21 5.84
C SER A 198 13.43 -8.48 5.94
N GLU A 199 14.65 -8.43 5.44
CA GLU A 199 15.63 -9.54 5.52
C GLU A 199 16.07 -9.83 6.97
N ARG A 200 15.79 -8.92 7.91
CA ARG A 200 16.11 -9.06 9.33
C ARG A 200 14.96 -8.54 10.19
N GLY A 201 14.22 -9.48 10.76
CA GLY A 201 13.37 -9.22 11.91
C GLY A 201 14.16 -9.09 13.21
N PRO A 202 13.53 -8.63 14.30
CA PRO A 202 14.08 -8.79 15.63
C PRO A 202 14.39 -10.27 15.93
N GLU A 203 15.38 -10.54 16.79
CA GLU A 203 15.71 -11.92 17.21
C GLU A 203 14.54 -12.58 17.98
N GLU A 204 13.61 -11.77 18.50
CA GLU A 204 12.43 -12.19 19.25
C GLU A 204 11.19 -11.44 18.76
N THR A 205 10.01 -12.07 18.82
CA THR A 205 8.72 -11.46 18.51
C THR A 205 8.45 -10.21 19.35
N GLU A 206 8.25 -9.06 18.70
CA GLU A 206 7.83 -7.83 19.39
C GLU A 206 6.31 -7.73 19.42
N THR A 207 5.74 -7.44 20.60
CA THR A 207 4.29 -7.24 20.75
C THR A 207 3.91 -5.79 20.56
N VAL A 208 3.02 -5.50 19.61
CA VAL A 208 2.49 -4.15 19.37
C VAL A 208 0.98 -4.15 19.62
N LEU A 209 0.55 -3.31 20.56
CA LEU A 209 -0.87 -3.14 20.89
C LEU A 209 -1.52 -2.18 19.90
N LEU A 210 -2.61 -2.61 19.26
CA LEU A 210 -3.43 -1.77 18.40
C LEU A 210 -4.77 -1.44 19.09
N SER A 211 -5.16 -0.17 19.03
CA SER A 211 -6.51 0.25 19.43
C SER A 211 -7.53 -0.24 18.40
N GLN A 212 -8.76 -0.52 18.84
CA GLN A 212 -9.90 -0.73 17.93
C GLN A 212 -10.61 0.58 17.56
N THR A 213 -10.21 1.70 18.14
CA THR A 213 -10.71 3.04 17.80
C THR A 213 -9.84 3.63 16.68
N PRO A 214 -10.43 3.92 15.50
CA PRO A 214 -9.72 4.59 14.42
C PRO A 214 -9.06 5.89 14.88
N TRP A 215 -7.83 6.12 14.44
CA TRP A 215 -7.20 7.41 14.67
C TRP A 215 -7.92 8.47 13.82
N GLU A 216 -8.30 9.57 14.46
CA GLU A 216 -8.90 10.71 13.81
C GLU A 216 -7.84 11.79 13.61
N MET A 217 -7.70 12.24 12.36
CA MET A 217 -6.78 13.32 12.02
C MET A 217 -7.26 14.63 12.65
N PRO A 218 -6.39 15.39 13.36
CA PRO A 218 -6.76 16.70 13.90
C PRO A 218 -7.31 17.64 12.83
N GLU A 219 -8.35 18.41 13.15
CA GLU A 219 -9.14 19.21 12.18
C GLU A 219 -8.26 20.09 11.28
N ASP A 220 -7.31 20.81 11.86
CA ASP A 220 -6.41 21.70 11.11
C ASP A 220 -5.51 20.91 10.13
N LEU A 221 -5.07 19.71 10.51
CA LEU A 221 -4.27 18.83 9.65
C LEU A 221 -5.16 18.21 8.55
N ALA A 222 -6.37 17.78 8.91
CA ALA A 222 -7.36 17.24 7.99
C ALA A 222 -7.69 18.24 6.88
N ALA A 223 -7.94 19.50 7.23
CA ALA A 223 -8.21 20.56 6.25
C ALA A 223 -7.07 20.73 5.23
N MET A 224 -5.80 20.56 5.66
CA MET A 224 -4.64 20.66 4.78
C MET A 224 -4.49 19.43 3.87
N PHE A 225 -4.75 18.23 4.39
CA PHE A 225 -4.79 17.00 3.60
C PHE A 225 -5.91 17.06 2.55
N ASP A 226 -7.11 17.47 2.94
CA ASP A 226 -8.26 17.60 2.05
C ASP A 226 -7.98 18.59 0.91
N ALA A 227 -7.27 19.69 1.19
CA ALA A 227 -6.86 20.66 0.17
C ALA A 227 -5.86 20.07 -0.83
N MET A 228 -4.88 19.30 -0.35
CA MET A 228 -3.91 18.59 -1.20
C MET A 228 -4.60 17.53 -2.07
N GLU A 229 -5.44 16.69 -1.46
CA GLU A 229 -6.16 15.62 -2.15
C GLU A 229 -7.16 16.16 -3.16
N LYS A 230 -7.80 17.29 -2.86
CA LYS A 230 -8.65 17.99 -3.84
C LYS A 230 -7.85 18.45 -5.07
N ALA A 231 -6.60 18.86 -4.90
CA ALA A 231 -5.73 19.20 -6.04
C ALA A 231 -5.29 17.95 -6.81
N CYS A 232 -5.02 16.85 -6.11
CA CYS A 232 -4.75 15.55 -6.71
C CYS A 232 -5.95 15.06 -7.54
N ARG A 233 -7.18 15.04 -6.97
CA ARG A 233 -8.41 14.65 -7.69
C ARG A 233 -8.67 15.46 -8.96
N LYS A 234 -8.44 16.78 -8.94
CA LYS A 234 -8.52 17.61 -10.16
C LYS A 234 -7.51 17.20 -11.23
N SER A 235 -6.34 16.73 -10.81
CA SER A 235 -5.32 16.23 -11.73
C SER A 235 -5.76 14.87 -12.27
N GLN A 236 -6.25 13.97 -11.41
CA GLN A 236 -6.83 12.69 -11.81
C GLN A 236 -7.92 12.86 -12.88
N GLU A 237 -8.86 13.80 -12.70
CA GLU A 237 -9.91 14.11 -13.68
C GLU A 237 -9.34 14.44 -15.07
N VAL A 238 -8.29 15.26 -15.15
CA VAL A 238 -7.64 15.62 -16.43
C VAL A 238 -6.90 14.43 -17.03
N PHE A 239 -6.18 13.67 -16.21
CA PHE A 239 -5.35 12.57 -16.69
C PHE A 239 -6.18 11.35 -17.09
N ALA A 240 -7.31 11.08 -16.41
CA ALA A 240 -8.21 9.98 -16.71
C ALA A 240 -8.77 10.00 -18.15
N GLU A 241 -8.86 11.19 -18.76
CA GLU A 241 -9.33 11.36 -20.13
C GLU A 241 -8.26 11.09 -21.20
N LEU A 242 -6.99 10.91 -20.81
CA LEU A 242 -5.88 10.76 -21.75
C LEU A 242 -5.71 9.32 -22.21
N SER A 243 -5.65 9.13 -23.53
CA SER A 243 -5.21 7.85 -24.10
C SER A 243 -3.72 7.60 -23.86
N VAL A 244 -3.28 6.35 -24.01
CA VAL A 244 -1.86 5.96 -23.95
C VAL A 244 -0.99 6.82 -24.90
N SER A 245 -1.48 7.07 -26.12
CA SER A 245 -0.74 7.86 -27.11
C SER A 245 -0.56 9.32 -26.67
N GLN A 246 -1.59 9.91 -26.05
CA GLN A 246 -1.56 11.26 -25.51
C GLN A 246 -0.66 11.36 -24.29
N LEU A 247 -0.71 10.37 -23.38
CA LEU A 247 0.20 10.29 -22.24
C LEU A 247 1.68 10.25 -22.67
N ASN A 248 1.96 9.51 -23.74
CA ASN A 248 3.29 9.33 -24.30
C ASN A 248 3.69 10.41 -25.31
N PHE A 249 2.86 11.44 -25.54
CA PHE A 249 3.18 12.51 -26.47
C PHE A 249 4.47 13.23 -26.05
N GLN A 250 5.45 13.28 -26.97
CA GLN A 250 6.73 13.96 -26.79
C GLN A 250 6.71 15.32 -27.49
N PRO A 251 6.58 16.44 -26.75
CA PRO A 251 6.48 17.76 -27.36
C PRO A 251 7.78 18.18 -28.07
N ALA A 252 7.68 18.65 -29.31
CA ALA A 252 8.84 19.14 -30.08
C ALA A 252 9.53 20.38 -29.46
N ASN A 253 8.83 21.11 -28.59
CA ASN A 253 9.39 22.26 -27.87
C ASN A 253 10.29 21.86 -26.67
N GLY A 254 10.52 20.56 -26.45
CA GLY A 254 11.39 20.04 -25.40
C GLY A 254 10.82 20.11 -23.98
N THR A 255 9.52 20.37 -23.83
CA THR A 255 8.84 20.22 -22.52
C THR A 255 8.61 18.75 -22.19
N HIS A 256 8.42 18.42 -20.91
CA HIS A 256 8.11 17.07 -20.46
C HIS A 256 6.84 16.51 -21.08
N THR A 257 6.69 15.19 -21.16
CA THR A 257 5.45 14.54 -21.63
C THR A 257 4.32 14.68 -20.60
N PRO A 258 3.05 14.44 -20.96
CA PRO A 258 1.98 14.30 -19.97
C PRO A 258 2.30 13.20 -18.94
N ARG A 259 2.72 11.99 -19.35
CA ARG A 259 3.07 10.90 -18.43
C ARG A 259 4.14 11.29 -17.42
N TRP A 260 5.18 12.00 -17.85
CA TRP A 260 6.20 12.50 -16.94
C TRP A 260 5.59 13.40 -15.86
N ASN A 261 4.62 14.24 -16.20
CA ASN A 261 3.97 15.11 -15.21
C ASN A 261 3.15 14.28 -14.22
N ALA A 262 2.48 13.20 -14.65
CA ALA A 262 1.79 12.29 -13.74
C ALA A 262 2.76 11.62 -12.76
N GLU A 263 3.76 10.91 -13.28
CA GLU A 263 4.79 10.21 -12.50
C GLU A 263 5.56 11.17 -11.57
N HIS A 264 5.85 12.40 -12.03
CA HIS A 264 6.53 13.39 -11.22
C HIS A 264 5.65 13.91 -10.07
N MET A 265 4.37 14.14 -10.31
CA MET A 265 3.42 14.58 -9.27
C MET A 265 3.31 13.55 -8.15
N MET A 266 2.97 12.30 -8.51
CA MET A 266 2.85 11.21 -7.54
C MET A 266 4.20 10.90 -6.86
N GLY A 267 5.31 10.92 -7.62
CA GLY A 267 6.62 10.49 -7.12
C GLY A 267 7.21 11.48 -6.13
N ARG A 268 6.93 12.78 -6.27
CA ARG A 268 7.34 13.78 -5.27
C ARG A 268 6.52 13.71 -3.99
N GLN A 269 5.20 13.53 -4.11
CA GLN A 269 4.35 13.36 -2.94
C GLN A 269 4.80 12.13 -2.14
N LEU A 270 4.92 10.98 -2.82
CA LEU A 270 5.30 9.72 -2.19
C LEU A 270 6.67 9.81 -1.49
N LEU A 271 7.67 10.41 -2.16
CA LEU A 271 9.01 10.60 -1.59
C LEU A 271 8.98 11.46 -0.33
N PHE A 272 8.33 12.63 -0.37
CA PHE A 272 8.38 13.53 0.78
C PHE A 272 7.67 12.99 2.01
N PHE A 273 6.52 12.32 1.84
CA PHE A 273 5.81 11.73 2.96
C PHE A 273 6.48 10.45 3.47
N SER A 274 6.95 9.58 2.59
CA SER A 274 7.67 8.37 3.01
C SER A 274 8.97 8.68 3.75
N GLN A 275 9.69 9.75 3.41
CA GLN A 275 10.84 10.22 4.18
C GLN A 275 10.48 10.64 5.62
N ILE A 276 9.33 11.30 5.80
CA ILE A 276 8.85 11.69 7.12
C ILE A 276 8.45 10.46 7.91
N TYR A 277 7.63 9.60 7.31
CA TYR A 277 7.13 8.39 7.96
C TYR A 277 8.25 7.45 8.33
N HIS A 278 9.22 7.21 7.44
CA HIS A 278 10.40 6.40 7.72
C HIS A 278 11.24 6.94 8.89
N ALA A 279 11.37 8.27 9.00
CA ALA A 279 12.12 8.89 10.09
C ALA A 279 11.45 8.71 11.46
N ILE A 280 10.15 8.42 11.49
CA ILE A 280 9.35 8.18 12.70
C ILE A 280 9.22 6.68 12.96
N ASP A 281 8.98 5.91 11.89
CA ASP A 281 8.77 4.48 11.88
C ASP A 281 9.49 3.84 10.67
N PRO A 282 10.67 3.23 10.88
CA PRO A 282 11.45 2.62 9.80
C PRO A 282 10.75 1.49 9.04
N ALA A 283 9.66 0.93 9.57
CA ALA A 283 8.83 -0.05 8.85
C ALA A 283 8.20 0.55 7.60
N VAL A 284 7.97 1.87 7.57
CA VAL A 284 7.60 2.59 6.35
C VAL A 284 8.87 2.87 5.56
N THR A 285 9.03 2.24 4.41
CA THR A 285 10.19 2.42 3.54
C THR A 285 10.16 3.75 2.79
N VAL A 286 11.33 4.32 2.52
CA VAL A 286 11.44 5.53 1.69
C VAL A 286 11.25 5.16 0.23
N MET A 287 10.26 5.76 -0.42
CA MET A 287 9.87 5.44 -1.80
C MET A 287 10.21 6.60 -2.74
N ASP A 288 11.19 6.39 -3.62
CA ASP A 288 11.56 7.36 -4.66
C ASP A 288 11.16 6.85 -6.05
N LEU A 289 9.92 7.16 -6.45
CA LEU A 289 9.39 6.86 -7.79
C LEU A 289 9.54 8.05 -8.75
N ASN A 290 10.45 9.00 -8.47
CA ASN A 290 10.59 10.18 -9.32
C ASN A 290 11.19 9.82 -10.69
N PRO A 291 10.57 10.27 -11.79
CA PRO A 291 11.19 10.14 -13.10
C PRO A 291 12.45 11.01 -13.19
N LYS A 292 13.37 10.60 -14.05
CA LYS A 292 14.53 11.42 -14.42
C LYS A 292 14.07 12.81 -14.90
N GLN A 293 14.77 13.85 -14.46
CA GLN A 293 14.31 15.23 -14.62
C GLN A 293 14.47 15.78 -16.04
N MET A 294 15.50 15.36 -16.77
CA MET A 294 15.72 15.89 -18.11
C MET A 294 14.83 15.14 -19.11
N PRO A 295 14.07 15.84 -19.99
CA PRO A 295 13.20 15.19 -20.97
C PRO A 295 13.91 14.15 -21.84
N LYS A 296 15.20 14.34 -22.12
CA LYS A 296 16.01 13.42 -22.94
C LYS A 296 16.41 12.14 -22.21
N ASP A 297 16.45 12.19 -20.88
CA ASP A 297 16.86 11.08 -20.04
C ASP A 297 15.65 10.30 -19.51
N TYR A 298 14.44 10.80 -19.79
CA TYR A 298 13.20 10.22 -19.30
C TYR A 298 12.78 8.99 -20.11
N GLU A 299 12.50 7.92 -19.38
CA GLU A 299 11.93 6.67 -19.88
C GLU A 299 10.59 6.48 -19.16
N PHE A 300 9.53 6.15 -19.90
CA PHE A 300 8.23 5.87 -19.32
C PHE A 300 8.34 4.68 -18.37
N ALA A 301 7.88 4.81 -17.14
CA ALA A 301 7.86 3.69 -16.21
C ALA A 301 6.86 2.62 -16.68
N HIS A 302 5.71 3.08 -17.17
CA HIS A 302 4.63 2.24 -17.66
C HIS A 302 4.08 2.78 -18.99
N PRO A 303 4.75 2.52 -20.13
CA PRO A 303 4.35 3.11 -21.41
C PRO A 303 2.96 2.69 -21.90
N ASP A 304 2.40 1.61 -21.35
CA ASP A 304 1.12 0.98 -21.71
C ASP A 304 -0.05 1.36 -20.79
N TRP A 305 0.20 2.08 -19.68
CA TRP A 305 -0.87 2.54 -18.80
C TRP A 305 -1.68 3.64 -19.47
N ASP A 306 -3.00 3.55 -19.37
CA ASP A 306 -3.91 4.59 -19.83
C ASP A 306 -4.04 5.70 -18.79
N GLY A 307 -4.83 6.73 -19.13
CA GLY A 307 -5.11 7.86 -18.26
C GLY A 307 -5.76 7.46 -16.94
N VAL A 308 -6.61 6.44 -16.96
CA VAL A 308 -7.35 5.98 -15.78
C VAL A 308 -6.39 5.30 -14.79
N GLU A 309 -5.45 4.48 -15.25
CA GLU A 309 -4.45 3.86 -14.38
C GLU A 309 -3.44 4.90 -13.85
N GLU A 310 -3.01 5.88 -14.65
CA GLU A 310 -2.18 7.00 -14.15
C GLU A 310 -2.90 7.82 -13.07
N ALA A 311 -4.17 8.16 -13.30
CA ALA A 311 -5.01 8.83 -12.30
C ALA A 311 -5.14 7.99 -11.02
N ARG A 312 -5.31 6.67 -11.16
CA ARG A 312 -5.38 5.76 -10.02
C ARG A 312 -4.06 5.69 -9.26
N GLN A 313 -2.92 5.77 -9.94
CA GLN A 313 -1.62 5.83 -9.28
C GLN A 313 -1.43 7.13 -8.48
N MET A 314 -1.96 8.27 -8.95
CA MET A 314 -2.02 9.49 -8.13
C MET A 314 -2.91 9.34 -6.89
N GLN A 315 -4.02 8.60 -7.02
CA GLN A 315 -4.90 8.29 -5.89
C GLN A 315 -4.17 7.44 -4.86
N ARG A 316 -3.50 6.35 -5.28
CA ARG A 316 -2.68 5.49 -4.39
C ARG A 316 -1.62 6.28 -3.62
N ALA A 317 -0.97 7.27 -4.25
CA ALA A 317 -0.02 8.14 -3.55
C ALA A 317 -0.70 9.01 -2.47
N SER A 318 -1.91 9.51 -2.73
CA SER A 318 -2.73 10.21 -1.74
C SER A 318 -3.19 9.29 -0.60
N ASP A 319 -3.64 8.09 -0.95
CA ASP A 319 -4.08 7.08 0.02
C ASP A 319 -2.95 6.66 0.93
N PHE A 320 -1.74 6.44 0.40
CA PHE A 320 -0.54 6.21 1.20
C PHE A 320 -0.31 7.34 2.22
N CYS A 321 -0.36 8.60 1.77
CA CYS A 321 -0.17 9.74 2.65
C CYS A 321 -1.20 9.75 3.78
N ARG A 322 -2.49 9.50 3.47
CA ARG A 322 -3.56 9.48 4.47
C ARG A 322 -3.50 8.27 5.40
N ARG A 323 -3.26 7.08 4.84
CA ARG A 323 -3.17 5.78 5.54
C ARG A 323 -2.18 5.82 6.70
N PHE A 324 -1.03 6.49 6.53
CA PHE A 324 0.02 6.60 7.54
C PHE A 324 0.08 7.98 8.22
N ALA A 325 -0.91 8.84 8.01
CA ALA A 325 -0.91 10.19 8.60
C ALA A 325 -0.98 10.19 10.13
N TYR A 326 -1.37 9.07 10.76
CA TYR A 326 -1.28 8.91 12.22
C TYR A 326 0.15 9.07 12.74
N LEU A 327 1.17 8.83 11.91
CA LEU A 327 2.58 9.08 12.27
C LEU A 327 2.90 10.56 12.42
N LEU A 328 2.01 11.47 11.98
CA LEU A 328 2.15 12.91 12.17
C LEU A 328 1.52 13.39 13.49
N ASP A 329 0.93 12.49 14.27
CA ASP A 329 0.31 12.83 15.54
C ASP A 329 1.31 13.50 16.49
N GLY A 330 0.89 14.60 17.12
CA GLY A 330 1.74 15.45 17.96
C GLY A 330 2.73 16.35 17.21
N ILE A 331 2.78 16.36 15.88
CA ILE A 331 3.58 17.32 15.09
C ILE A 331 2.71 18.53 14.73
N GLU A 332 3.06 19.70 15.26
CA GLU A 332 2.36 20.94 14.96
C GLU A 332 2.55 21.37 13.49
N LEU A 333 1.51 21.95 12.87
CA LEU A 333 1.55 22.32 11.45
C LEU A 333 2.68 23.29 11.09
N ASN A 334 3.09 24.15 12.03
CA ASN A 334 4.15 25.13 11.81
C ASN A 334 5.54 24.62 12.21
N GLU A 335 5.63 23.38 12.69
CA GLU A 335 6.89 22.72 13.01
C GLU A 335 7.42 21.91 11.82
N LYS A 336 8.73 21.70 11.84
CA LYS A 336 9.42 20.88 10.84
C LYS A 336 9.24 19.40 11.19
N ALA A 337 8.59 18.66 10.28
CA ALA A 337 8.49 17.21 10.42
C ALA A 337 9.87 16.53 10.31
N PRO A 338 10.12 15.43 11.06
CA PRO A 338 11.33 14.60 10.93
C PRO A 338 11.59 14.16 9.49
N GLY A 339 12.85 14.02 9.09
CA GLY A 339 13.22 13.62 7.71
C GLY A 339 12.91 14.64 6.61
N SER A 340 12.04 15.63 6.86
CA SER A 340 11.63 16.61 5.86
C SER A 340 12.73 17.65 5.57
N ARG A 341 12.81 18.09 4.32
CA ARG A 341 13.59 19.26 3.91
C ARG A 341 12.79 20.58 3.97
N TRP A 342 11.47 20.51 4.13
CA TRP A 342 10.60 21.67 4.18
C TRP A 342 10.70 22.36 5.55
N PRO A 343 10.49 23.69 5.61
CA PRO A 343 10.59 24.42 6.88
C PRO A 343 9.47 24.08 7.86
N SER A 344 8.31 23.60 7.38
CA SER A 344 7.22 23.11 8.22
C SER A 344 6.33 22.09 7.50
N LEU A 345 5.53 21.34 8.26
CA LEU A 345 4.51 20.44 7.72
C LEU A 345 3.49 21.19 6.84
N ARG A 346 3.04 22.37 7.30
CA ARG A 346 2.18 23.27 6.52
C ARG A 346 2.83 23.67 5.19
N ALA A 347 4.12 24.00 5.19
CA ALA A 347 4.82 24.39 3.97
C ALA A 347 4.87 23.24 2.94
N LEU A 348 5.10 22.00 3.40
CA LEU A 348 5.03 20.82 2.54
C LEU A 348 3.63 20.64 1.95
N LEU A 349 2.58 20.64 2.77
CA LEU A 349 1.19 20.42 2.32
C LEU A 349 0.74 21.48 1.32
N VAL A 350 1.04 22.76 1.58
CA VAL A 350 0.78 23.86 0.62
C VAL A 350 1.56 23.64 -0.68
N GLN A 351 2.82 23.20 -0.60
CA GLN A 351 3.61 22.94 -1.80
C GLN A 351 2.99 21.81 -2.62
N MET A 352 2.56 20.71 -2.00
CA MET A 352 1.96 19.59 -2.72
C MET A 352 0.67 20.00 -3.41
N GLN A 353 -0.18 20.80 -2.76
CA GLN A 353 -1.35 21.38 -3.41
C GLN A 353 -0.99 22.20 -4.66
N LYS A 354 0.01 23.09 -4.57
CA LYS A 354 0.46 23.91 -5.71
C LYS A 354 1.08 23.07 -6.82
N HIS A 355 1.89 22.08 -6.44
CA HIS A 355 2.60 21.17 -7.33
C HIS A 355 1.64 20.46 -8.28
N TYR A 356 0.55 19.88 -7.77
CA TYR A 356 -0.49 19.29 -8.60
C TYR A 356 -1.13 20.31 -9.56
N GLY A 357 -1.48 21.50 -9.07
CA GLY A 357 -2.09 22.54 -9.91
C GLY A 357 -1.19 23.01 -11.06
N GLU A 358 0.09 23.24 -10.78
CA GLU A 358 1.07 23.72 -11.77
C GLU A 358 1.35 22.67 -12.85
N HIS A 359 1.58 21.42 -12.48
CA HIS A 359 1.88 20.35 -13.43
C HIS A 359 0.65 19.95 -14.25
N THR A 360 -0.55 19.96 -13.68
CA THR A 360 -1.80 19.76 -14.42
C THR A 360 -2.04 20.86 -15.44
N ALA A 361 -1.86 22.14 -15.06
CA ALA A 361 -1.96 23.24 -16.02
C ALA A 361 -0.91 23.14 -17.14
N ASN A 362 0.29 22.67 -16.84
CA ASN A 362 1.32 22.43 -17.83
C ASN A 362 0.98 21.26 -18.77
N THR A 363 0.27 20.24 -18.30
CA THR A 363 -0.26 19.17 -19.16
C THR A 363 -1.34 19.67 -20.09
N GLN A 364 -2.34 20.41 -19.60
CA GLN A 364 -3.43 20.93 -20.43
C GLN A 364 -2.94 21.83 -21.57
N LYS A 365 -1.88 22.64 -21.34
CA LYS A 365 -1.26 23.45 -22.40
C LYS A 365 -0.76 22.63 -23.59
N LYS A 366 -0.45 21.34 -23.38
CA LYS A 366 0.07 20.45 -24.44
C LYS A 366 -1.00 20.06 -25.45
N PHE A 367 -2.27 20.11 -25.06
CA PHE A 367 -3.39 19.71 -25.92
C PHE A 367 -3.52 20.62 -27.16
N ALA A 368 -2.93 21.83 -27.09
CA ALA A 368 -2.89 22.78 -28.20
C ALA A 368 -1.56 22.75 -28.99
N LEU A 369 -0.62 21.86 -28.66
CA LEU A 369 0.67 21.80 -29.35
C LEU A 369 0.56 21.06 -30.70
N PRO A 370 1.33 21.47 -31.72
CA PRO A 370 1.41 20.73 -32.97
C PRO A 370 1.80 19.26 -32.74
N GLY A 371 1.09 18.35 -33.40
CA GLY A 371 1.33 16.91 -33.29
C GLY A 371 0.68 16.24 -32.08
N TRP A 372 -0.13 16.97 -31.29
CA TRP A 372 -0.94 16.35 -30.23
C TRP A 372 -1.80 15.22 -30.81
N PRO A 373 -1.74 14.00 -30.26
CA PRO A 373 -2.54 12.88 -30.76
C PRO A 373 -4.04 13.12 -30.58
N GLU A 374 -4.83 12.85 -31.62
CA GLU A 374 -6.27 12.77 -31.49
C GLU A 374 -6.63 11.61 -30.54
N ALA A 375 -7.69 11.79 -29.74
CA ALA A 375 -8.20 10.68 -28.94
C ALA A 375 -8.67 9.59 -29.91
N SER A 376 -7.93 8.49 -30.00
CA SER A 376 -8.38 7.32 -30.76
C SER A 376 -9.69 6.86 -30.14
N GLY A 377 -10.78 6.89 -30.91
CA GLY A 377 -12.14 6.52 -30.48
C GLY A 377 -12.31 5.03 -30.23
N GLU A 378 -11.45 4.42 -29.44
CA GLU A 378 -11.63 3.06 -28.91
C GLU A 378 -12.42 3.16 -27.59
N SER A 379 -13.69 3.58 -27.73
CA SER A 379 -14.72 3.23 -26.77
C SER A 379 -15.38 1.94 -27.27
N GLU A 380 -14.90 0.78 -26.82
CA GLU A 380 -15.68 -0.46 -26.79
C GLU A 380 -15.95 -0.88 -25.35
#